data_AF-A0A1F2TLL8-F1
#
_entry.id   AF-A0A1F2TLL8-F1
#
_cell.length_a   1.000
_cell.length_b   1.000
_cell.length_c   1.000
_cell.angle_alpha   90.00
_cell.angle_beta   90.00
_cell.angle_gamma   90.00
#
_symmetry.space_group_name_H-M   'P 1'
#
loop_
_entity.id
_entity.type
_entity.pdbx_description
1 polymer ?
#
loop_
_entity_poly.entity_id
_entity_poly.type
_entity_poly.pdbx_seq_one_letter_code
_entity_poly.pdbx_strand_id
1 'polypeptide(L)'
;MIPQGEGIYSVPGNMDLDRLHELFAVRIEDDTGATTVSGLVTNWMGRVPGPGEVVEKEGLVCSITESNGRRVLRLRISKPAARPTPGATVSSQFPTAKGQSPTG
;
A
#
# COMPACT_ATOMS: atom_id res chain seq x y z
N MET A 1 -15.21 -5.70 4.53
CA MET A 1 -13.98 -5.75 3.72
C MET A 1 -14.12 -6.86 2.70
N ILE A 2 -13.59 -6.68 1.49
CA ILE A 2 -13.64 -7.67 0.41
C ILE A 2 -12.24 -7.70 -0.24
N PRO A 3 -11.55 -8.85 -0.28
CA PRO A 3 -10.30 -8.96 -1.03
C PRO A 3 -10.56 -8.72 -2.53
N GLN A 4 -9.65 -7.99 -3.20
CA GLN A 4 -9.77 -7.67 -4.64
C GLN A 4 -8.59 -8.23 -5.46
N GLY A 5 -7.56 -8.75 -4.79
CA GLY A 5 -6.34 -9.25 -5.40
C GLY A 5 -5.24 -9.43 -4.35
N GLU A 6 -4.03 -9.71 -4.80
CA GLU A 6 -2.88 -9.95 -3.94
C GLU A 6 -2.52 -8.70 -3.13
N GLY A 7 -2.82 -8.70 -1.83
CA GLY A 7 -2.56 -7.57 -0.94
C GLY A 7 -3.45 -6.35 -1.16
N ILE A 8 -4.56 -6.50 -1.91
CA ILE A 8 -5.50 -5.42 -2.22
C ILE A 8 -6.85 -5.72 -1.57
N TYR A 9 -7.34 -4.79 -0.74
CA TYR A 9 -8.60 -4.94 -0.03
C TYR A 9 -9.52 -3.76 -0.28
N SER A 10 -10.78 -4.04 -0.63
CA SER A 10 -11.85 -3.06 -0.63
C SER A 10 -12.49 -2.99 0.76
N VAL A 11 -12.45 -1.82 1.39
CA VAL A 11 -12.93 -1.59 2.76
C VAL A 11 -13.92 -0.45 2.80
N PRO A 12 -14.93 -0.50 3.69
CA PRO A 12 -15.83 0.61 3.88
C PRO A 12 -15.12 1.73 4.67
N GLY A 13 -15.46 2.99 4.40
CA GLY A 13 -14.81 4.14 5.03
C GLY A 13 -15.08 4.27 6.53
N ASN A 14 -16.11 3.61 7.04
CA ASN A 14 -16.42 3.54 8.47
C ASN A 14 -15.65 2.42 9.20
N MET A 15 -14.75 1.69 8.53
CA MET A 15 -13.93 0.69 9.20
C MET A 15 -13.01 1.36 10.22
N ASP A 16 -12.88 0.75 11.39
CA ASP A 16 -11.99 1.22 12.45
C ASP A 16 -10.51 1.08 12.06
N LEU A 17 -9.68 2.02 12.52
CA LEU A 17 -8.24 2.00 12.25
C LEU A 17 -7.53 0.83 12.91
N ASP A 18 -7.98 0.37 14.08
CA ASP A 18 -7.39 -0.80 14.75
C ASP A 18 -7.43 -2.04 13.84
N ARG A 19 -8.56 -2.24 13.15
CA ARG A 19 -8.70 -3.33 12.19
C ARG A 19 -7.81 -3.14 10.96
N LEU A 20 -7.58 -1.89 10.55
CA LEU A 20 -6.66 -1.58 9.46
C LEU A 20 -5.21 -1.90 9.85
N HIS A 21 -4.81 -1.57 11.09
CA HIS A 21 -3.48 -1.88 11.64
C HIS A 21 -3.20 -3.37 11.67
N GLU A 22 -4.17 -4.17 12.12
CA GLU A 22 -4.06 -5.64 12.14
C GLU A 22 -3.88 -6.22 10.73
N LEU A 23 -4.61 -5.70 9.74
CA LEU A 23 -4.60 -6.21 8.36
C LEU A 23 -3.28 -5.92 7.63
N PHE A 24 -2.79 -4.69 7.75
CA PHE A 24 -1.64 -4.26 6.97
C PHE A 24 -0.33 -4.30 7.79
N ALA A 25 -0.40 -4.56 9.10
CA ALA A 25 0.72 -4.51 10.03
C ALA A 25 1.50 -3.18 9.92
N VAL A 26 0.77 -2.09 9.67
CA VAL A 26 1.31 -0.73 9.62
C VAL A 26 1.00 -0.02 10.93
N ARG A 27 1.91 0.85 11.37
CA ARG A 27 1.66 1.79 12.44
C ARG A 27 1.30 3.11 11.80
N ILE A 28 0.06 3.54 11.96
CA ILE A 28 -0.39 4.85 11.48
C ILE A 28 -0.31 5.78 12.68
N GLU A 29 0.67 6.67 12.68
CA GLU A 29 0.74 7.73 13.67
C GLU A 29 -0.25 8.82 13.25
N ASP A 30 -1.45 8.78 13.82
CA ASP A 30 -2.49 9.78 13.60
C ASP A 30 -2.61 10.70 14.82
N ASP A 31 -1.95 11.87 14.77
CA ASP A 31 -2.10 12.94 15.76
C ASP A 31 -3.45 13.67 15.67
N THR A 32 -4.28 13.32 14.68
CA THR A 32 -5.51 14.05 14.35
C THR A 32 -6.76 13.52 15.06
N GLY A 33 -6.66 12.37 15.73
CA GLY A 33 -7.75 11.75 16.48
C GLY A 33 -8.77 11.01 15.62
N ALA A 34 -8.41 10.62 14.39
CA ALA A 34 -9.26 9.81 13.54
C ALA A 34 -9.41 8.40 14.11
N THR A 35 -10.64 7.89 14.14
CA THR A 35 -10.94 6.52 14.56
C THR A 35 -11.30 5.59 13.39
N THR A 36 -11.56 6.17 12.22
CA THR A 36 -12.00 5.44 11.02
C THR A 36 -11.11 5.73 9.81
N VAL A 37 -11.10 4.80 8.84
CA VAL A 37 -10.34 4.95 7.59
C VAL A 37 -10.74 6.21 6.82
N SER A 38 -12.04 6.54 6.76
CA SER A 38 -12.50 7.78 6.12
C SER A 38 -11.96 9.01 6.84
N GLY A 39 -11.97 9.01 8.17
CA GLY A 39 -11.46 10.12 8.97
C GLY A 39 -9.97 10.33 8.71
N LEU A 40 -9.19 9.24 8.75
CA LEU A 40 -7.75 9.25 8.50
C LEU A 40 -7.41 9.84 7.13
N VAL A 41 -8.03 9.32 6.07
CA VAL A 41 -7.78 9.78 4.70
C VAL A 41 -8.20 11.24 4.50
N THR A 42 -9.32 11.65 5.10
CA THR A 42 -9.77 13.05 5.06
C THR A 42 -8.77 13.96 5.76
N ASN A 43 -8.24 13.54 6.91
CA ASN A 43 -7.28 14.30 7.68
C ASN A 43 -5.93 14.42 6.96
N TRP A 44 -5.46 13.34 6.33
CA TRP A 44 -4.27 13.40 5.48
C TRP A 44 -4.39 14.37 4.31
N MET A 45 -5.57 14.45 3.70
CA MET A 45 -5.80 15.34 2.56
C MET A 45 -6.25 16.75 2.95
N GLY A 46 -6.61 16.98 4.23
CA GLY A 46 -7.22 18.23 4.70
C GLY A 46 -8.62 18.51 4.12
N ARG A 47 -9.21 17.56 3.38
CA ARG A 47 -10.54 17.64 2.76
C ARG A 47 -11.09 16.25 2.50
N VAL A 48 -12.37 16.15 2.15
CA VAL A 48 -12.97 14.89 1.71
C VAL A 48 -12.55 14.61 0.25
N PRO A 49 -11.82 13.53 -0.05
CA PRO A 49 -11.48 13.18 -1.42
C PRO A 49 -12.66 12.63 -2.21
N GLY A 50 -12.63 12.90 -3.52
CA GLY A 50 -13.57 12.34 -4.48
C GLY A 50 -13.20 10.93 -4.96
N PRO A 51 -14.11 10.24 -5.66
CA PRO A 51 -13.83 8.97 -6.31
C PRO A 51 -12.72 9.10 -7.37
N GLY A 52 -11.81 8.13 -7.42
CA GLY A 52 -10.66 8.12 -8.31
C GLY A 52 -9.41 8.78 -7.74
N GLU A 53 -9.52 9.51 -6.62
CA GLU A 53 -8.36 10.05 -5.93
C GLU A 53 -7.56 8.95 -5.22
N VAL A 54 -6.26 9.17 -5.06
CA VAL A 54 -5.35 8.24 -4.39
C VAL A 54 -4.46 9.01 -3.42
N VAL A 55 -4.30 8.48 -2.20
CA VAL A 55 -3.32 8.96 -1.22
C VAL A 55 -2.37 7.82 -0.86
N GLU A 56 -1.09 8.13 -0.81
CA GLU A 56 -0.05 7.24 -0.30
C GLU A 56 0.59 7.88 0.93
N LYS A 57 0.49 7.21 2.08
CA LYS A 57 1.06 7.69 3.34
C LYS A 57 1.21 6.53 4.33
N GLU A 58 2.16 6.61 5.27
CA GLU A 58 2.37 5.60 6.33
C GLU A 58 2.52 4.15 5.78
N GLY A 59 3.07 4.00 4.57
CA GLY A 59 3.20 2.69 3.92
C GLY A 59 1.86 2.07 3.48
N LEU A 60 0.83 2.90 3.25
CA LEU A 60 -0.45 2.51 2.67
C LEU A 60 -0.75 3.32 1.42
N VAL A 61 -1.33 2.66 0.42
CA VAL A 61 -1.93 3.29 -0.76
C VAL A 61 -3.44 3.14 -0.66
N CYS A 62 -4.14 4.25 -0.47
CA CYS A 62 -5.60 4.31 -0.37
C CYS A 62 -6.17 4.95 -1.63
N SER A 63 -6.84 4.16 -2.47
CA SER A 63 -7.58 4.65 -3.64
C SER A 63 -9.07 4.78 -3.31
N ILE A 64 -9.64 5.97 -3.50
CA ILE A 64 -11.03 6.24 -3.15
C ILE A 64 -11.90 5.71 -4.28
N THR A 65 -12.80 4.78 -3.97
CA THR A 65 -13.72 4.21 -4.96
C THR A 65 -15.09 4.86 -4.91
N GLU A 66 -15.50 5.34 -3.73
CA GLU A 66 -16.83 5.89 -3.52
C GLU A 66 -16.81 6.94 -2.40
N SER A 67 -17.42 8.11 -2.64
CA SER A 67 -17.55 9.20 -1.67
C SER A 67 -18.88 9.92 -1.86
N ASN A 68 -19.37 10.61 -0.84
CA ASN A 68 -20.61 11.39 -0.92
C ASN A 68 -20.40 12.89 -0.66
N GLY A 69 -19.18 13.40 -0.85
CA GLY A 69 -18.79 14.79 -0.61
C GLY A 69 -18.69 15.20 0.87
N ARG A 70 -19.24 14.41 1.81
CA ARG A 70 -19.11 14.63 3.26
C ARG A 70 -18.13 13.66 3.90
N ARG A 71 -18.01 12.46 3.33
CA ARG A 71 -17.10 11.40 3.78
C ARG A 71 -16.81 10.44 2.64
N VAL A 72 -15.79 9.63 2.85
CA VAL A 72 -15.48 8.50 1.97
C VAL A 72 -16.34 7.31 2.37
N LEU A 73 -17.00 6.68 1.41
CA LEU A 73 -17.87 5.52 1.64
C LEU A 73 -17.12 4.22 1.46
N ARG A 74 -16.23 4.14 0.46
CA ARG A 74 -15.45 2.94 0.16
C ARG A 74 -14.09 3.30 -0.43
N LEU A 75 -13.09 2.55 -0.02
CA LEU A 75 -11.71 2.70 -0.46
C LEU A 75 -11.12 1.34 -0.79
N ARG A 76 -10.16 1.34 -1.70
CA ARG A 76 -9.27 0.23 -1.97
C ARG A 76 -7.93 0.53 -1.31
N ILE A 77 -7.46 -0.37 -0.46
CA ILE A 77 -6.19 -0.22 0.26
C ILE A 77 -5.23 -1.31 -0.19
N SER A 78 -4.00 -0.93 -0.46
CA SER A 78 -2.88 -1.83 -0.73
C SER A 78 -1.61 -1.32 -0.07
N LYS A 79 -0.63 -2.21 0.13
CA LYS A 79 0.73 -1.76 0.42
C LYS A 79 1.32 -1.07 -0.81
N PRO A 80 2.18 -0.05 -0.66
CA PRO A 80 2.93 0.46 -1.79
C PRO A 80 3.70 -0.73 -2.38
N ALA A 81 3.67 -0.86 -3.70
CA ALA A 81 4.51 -1.83 -4.38
C ALA A 81 5.93 -1.57 -3.87
N ALA A 82 6.54 -2.56 -3.22
CA ALA A 82 7.89 -2.42 -2.71
C ALA A 82 8.72 -1.89 -3.87
N ARG A 83 9.16 -0.63 -3.78
CA ARG A 83 10.15 -0.14 -4.72
C ARG A 83 11.30 -1.12 -4.54
N PRO A 84 11.69 -1.90 -5.56
CA PRO A 84 12.90 -2.69 -5.42
C PRO A 84 13.97 -1.65 -5.14
N THR A 85 14.53 -1.64 -3.93
CA THR A 85 15.70 -0.85 -3.63
C THR A 85 16.73 -1.27 -4.68
N PRO A 86 17.13 -0.40 -5.64
CA PRO A 86 18.16 -0.76 -6.59
C PRO A 86 19.47 -0.74 -5.79
N GLY A 87 19.84 -1.89 -5.25
CA GLY A 87 20.91 -1.98 -4.25
C GLY A 87 21.11 -3.38 -3.66
N ALA A 88 20.15 -4.29 -3.80
CA ALA A 88 20.44 -5.71 -3.69
C ALA A 88 21.23 -6.13 -4.94
N THR A 89 22.55 -5.94 -4.89
CA THR A 89 23.50 -6.56 -5.81
C THR A 89 23.27 -8.07 -5.77
N VAL A 90 22.53 -8.58 -6.75
CA VAL A 90 22.61 -9.99 -7.10
C VAL A 90 23.93 -10.14 -7.84
N SER A 91 25.03 -10.24 -7.10
CA SER A 91 26.22 -10.93 -7.61
C SER A 91 25.88 -12.42 -7.58
N SER A 92 25.13 -12.87 -8.59
CA SER A 92 25.09 -14.30 -8.85
C SER A 92 26.46 -14.70 -9.41
N GLN A 93 27.20 -15.40 -8.55
CA GLN A 93 28.35 -16.19 -8.94
C GLN A 93 27.91 -17.14 -10.06
N PHE A 94 28.56 -17.04 -11.22
CA PHE A 94 28.47 -18.09 -12.22
C PHE A 94 29.52 -19.16 -11.91
N PRO A 95 29.14 -20.44 -11.77
CA PRO A 95 30.08 -21.54 -11.58
C PRO A 95 30.80 -21.87 -12.89
N THR A 96 32.05 -22.33 -12.72
CA THR A 96 33.03 -22.85 -13.67
C THR A 96 32.45 -23.65 -14.84
N ALA A 97 32.88 -23.31 -16.07
CA ALA A 97 32.94 -24.24 -17.19
C ALA A 97 34.35 -24.22 -17.80
N LYS A 98 35.01 -25.39 -17.78
CA LYS A 98 36.35 -25.62 -18.33
C LYS A 98 36.33 -25.44 -19.86
N GLY A 99 37.09 -24.47 -20.34
CA GLY A 99 37.49 -24.38 -21.75
C GLY A 99 38.68 -25.28 -22.00
N GLN A 100 38.41 -26.47 -22.55
CA GLN A 100 39.40 -27.27 -23.24
C GLN A 100 39.72 -26.58 -24.58
N SER A 101 40.99 -26.40 -24.89
CA SER A 101 41.44 -26.03 -26.24
C SER A 101 42.61 -26.94 -26.60
N PRO A 102 42.47 -27.83 -27.59
CA PRO A 102 43.61 -28.40 -28.28
C PRO A 102 44.07 -27.39 -29.34
N THR A 103 45.38 -27.22 -29.54
CA THR A 103 46.08 -27.03 -30.84
C THR A 103 47.52 -26.63 -30.54
N GLY A 104 48.49 -27.42 -31.04
CA GLY A 104 49.91 -27.11 -31.02
C GLY A 104 50.77 -28.35 -30.90
#